data_AF-A0A959YTE2-F1
#
_entry.id   AF-A0A959YTE2-F1
#
_cell.length_a   1.000
_cell.length_b   1.000
_cell.length_c   1.000
_cell.angle_alpha   90.00
_cell.angle_beta   90.00
_cell.angle_gamma   90.00
#
_symmetry.space_group_name_H-M   'P 1'
#
loop_
_entity.id
_entity.type
_entity.pdbx_description
1 polymer ?
#
loop_
_entity_poly.entity_id
_entity_poly.type
_entity_poly.pdbx_seq_one_letter_code
_entity_poly.pdbx_strand_id
1 'polypeptide(L)'
;PQNEGVGDILAIESGLGLYHTVTYSVSENIISNFGPLVVKPDYYFVLGDNRANSLDSRFLGLVNRNEIYGKYLFRIFRKEV
;
A
#
# COMPACT_ATOMS: atom_id res chain seq x y z
N PRO A 1 -19.42 3.05 20.57
CA PRO A 1 -18.40 4.01 21.09
C PRO A 1 -17.16 3.95 20.19
N GLN A 2 -16.97 5.00 19.39
CA GLN A 2 -16.01 5.09 18.29
C GLN A 2 -14.68 5.70 18.75
N ASN A 3 -13.89 4.97 19.52
CA ASN A 3 -12.60 5.46 20.03
C ASN A 3 -11.50 4.41 19.82
N GLU A 4 -11.16 4.10 18.58
CA GLU A 4 -9.88 3.47 18.24
C GLU A 4 -9.15 4.45 17.31
N GLY A 5 -7.98 4.91 17.73
CA GLY A 5 -7.38 6.16 17.28
C GLY A 5 -6.95 6.11 15.83
N VAL A 6 -7.41 7.09 15.04
CA VAL A 6 -6.75 7.43 13.79
C VAL A 6 -5.27 7.70 14.10
N GLY A 7 -4.36 6.89 13.56
CA GLY A 7 -2.92 6.97 13.84
C GLY A 7 -2.35 5.85 14.70
N ASP A 8 -3.17 4.90 15.16
CA ASP A 8 -2.66 3.73 15.88
C ASP A 8 -1.80 2.83 14.96
N ILE A 9 -0.72 2.27 15.52
CA ILE A 9 0.19 1.37 14.80
C ILE A 9 -0.51 0.03 14.59
N LEU A 10 -0.82 -0.28 13.33
CA LEU A 10 -1.44 -1.52 12.90
C LEU A 10 -0.39 -2.62 12.69
N ALA A 11 0.75 -2.26 12.10
CA ALA A 11 1.82 -3.20 11.79
C ALA A 11 3.17 -2.49 11.70
N ILE A 12 4.26 -3.27 11.71
CA ILE A 12 5.60 -2.81 11.38
C ILE A 12 6.04 -3.58 10.14
N GLU A 13 6.26 -2.86 9.05
CA GLU A 13 6.83 -3.44 7.83
C GLU A 13 8.36 -3.35 7.89
N SER A 14 9.02 -4.44 7.52
CA SER A 14 10.49 -4.52 7.47
C SER A 14 10.98 -4.84 6.07
N GLY A 15 11.94 -4.06 5.56
CA GLY A 15 12.56 -4.29 4.25
C GLY A 15 13.87 -3.51 4.10
N LEU A 16 14.89 -4.13 3.50
CA LEU A 16 16.23 -3.54 3.28
C LEU A 16 16.90 -3.00 4.56
N GLY A 17 16.58 -3.56 5.73
CA GLY A 17 17.07 -3.10 7.03
C GLY A 17 16.34 -1.89 7.60
N LEU A 18 15.28 -1.42 6.94
CA LEU A 18 14.42 -0.33 7.40
C LEU A 18 13.12 -0.88 7.98
N TYR A 19 12.62 -0.18 9.01
CA TYR A 19 11.34 -0.47 9.65
C TYR A 19 10.41 0.71 9.45
N HIS A 20 9.19 0.45 8.98
CA HIS A 20 8.17 1.47 8.78
C HIS A 20 6.94 1.09 9.60
N THR A 21 6.48 2.01 10.44
CA THR A 21 5.21 1.86 11.17
C THR A 21 4.06 2.07 10.18
N VAL A 22 3.23 1.05 10.03
CA VAL A 22 1.98 1.13 9.28
C VAL A 22 0.90 1.53 10.27
N THR A 23 0.26 2.66 10.02
CA THR A 23 -0.90 3.12 10.80
C THR A 23 -2.15 3.06 9.92
N TYR A 24 -3.31 3.00 10.55
CA TYR A 24 -4.59 3.08 9.84
C TYR A 24 -5.28 4.41 10.14
N SER A 25 -5.97 4.94 9.14
CA SER A 25 -6.90 6.05 9.29
C SER A 25 -8.29 5.54 8.96
N VAL A 26 -9.21 5.72 9.90
CA VAL A 26 -10.61 5.40 9.71
C VAL A 26 -11.19 6.40 8.71
N SER A 27 -11.39 5.96 7.47
CA SER A 27 -12.16 6.72 6.48
C SER A 27 -13.46 5.98 6.19
N GLU A 28 -14.61 6.65 6.30
CA GLU A 28 -15.94 6.12 5.97
C GLU A 28 -16.17 5.98 4.45
N ASN A 29 -15.14 5.62 3.69
CA ASN A 29 -15.24 5.51 2.23
C ASN A 29 -15.52 4.06 1.81
N ILE A 30 -16.48 3.84 0.89
CA ILE A 30 -16.94 2.52 0.41
C ILE A 30 -15.81 1.63 -0.13
N ILE A 31 -14.71 2.24 -0.57
CA ILE A 31 -13.50 1.57 -1.09
C ILE A 31 -12.59 0.99 0.01
N SER A 32 -12.87 1.28 1.29
CA SER A 32 -12.09 0.77 2.43
C SER A 32 -12.17 -0.74 2.56
N ASN A 33 -13.26 -1.35 2.10
CA ASN A 33 -13.53 -2.78 2.25
C ASN A 33 -13.59 -3.50 0.90
N PHE A 34 -12.48 -3.46 0.14
CA PHE A 34 -12.35 -4.16 -1.14
C PHE A 34 -12.23 -5.67 -0.93
N GLY A 35 -13.15 -6.45 -1.48
CA GLY A 35 -13.00 -7.90 -1.59
C GLY A 35 -14.26 -8.71 -1.25
N PRO A 36 -14.15 -10.05 -1.29
CA PRO A 36 -12.91 -10.84 -1.42
C PRO A 36 -12.38 -10.95 -2.87
N LEU A 37 -11.06 -11.09 -3.03
CA LEU A 37 -10.38 -11.33 -4.30
C LEU A 37 -9.28 -12.40 -4.13
N VAL A 38 -9.23 -13.38 -5.05
CA VAL A 38 -8.14 -14.37 -5.13
C VAL A 38 -7.16 -13.93 -6.23
N VAL A 39 -5.89 -13.78 -5.87
CA VAL A 39 -4.82 -13.43 -6.82
C VAL A 39 -4.38 -14.70 -7.57
N LYS A 40 -4.41 -14.63 -8.91
CA LYS A 40 -3.98 -15.74 -9.77
C LYS A 40 -2.45 -15.89 -9.76
N PRO A 41 -1.90 -17.08 -10.06
CA PRO A 41 -0.45 -17.26 -10.27
C PRO A 41 0.08 -16.25 -11.30
N ASP A 42 1.30 -15.75 -11.09
CA ASP A 42 1.96 -14.73 -11.92
C ASP A 42 1.26 -13.38 -12.04
N TYR A 43 0.31 -13.11 -11.14
CA TYR A 43 -0.33 -11.81 -10.99
C TYR A 43 -0.07 -11.20 -9.61
N TYR A 44 -0.17 -9.89 -9.54
CA TYR A 44 0.04 -9.10 -8.34
C TYR A 44 -1.16 -8.19 -8.11
N PHE A 45 -1.62 -8.13 -6.86
CA PHE A 45 -2.53 -7.09 -6.39
C PHE A 45 -1.68 -5.96 -5.81
N VAL A 46 -1.75 -4.78 -6.42
CA VAL A 46 -0.93 -3.62 -6.02
C VAL A 46 -1.81 -2.51 -5.46
N LEU A 47 -1.30 -1.79 -4.48
CA LEU A 47 -1.97 -0.69 -3.81
C LEU A 47 -0.98 0.47 -3.69
N GLY A 48 -1.44 1.69 -3.92
CA GLY A 48 -0.62 2.87 -3.65
C GLY A 48 -0.72 3.30 -2.19
N ASP A 49 0.33 3.91 -1.66
CA ASP A 49 0.35 4.37 -0.25
C ASP A 49 -0.71 5.44 0.03
N ASN A 50 -0.96 6.35 -0.93
CA ASN A 50 -2.05 7.32 -0.83
C ASN A 50 -3.38 6.67 -1.24
N ARG A 51 -3.90 5.81 -0.36
CA ARG A 51 -5.06 4.93 -0.61
C ARG A 51 -6.30 5.65 -1.11
N ALA A 52 -6.57 6.87 -0.65
CA ALA A 52 -7.74 7.62 -1.07
C ALA A 52 -7.61 8.17 -2.51
N ASN A 53 -6.39 8.34 -3.01
CA ASN A 53 -6.10 8.97 -4.29
C ASN A 53 -5.25 8.09 -5.21
N SER A 54 -5.33 6.77 -5.04
CA SER A 54 -4.58 5.81 -5.86
C SER A 54 -5.52 5.06 -6.79
N LEU A 55 -5.27 5.18 -8.09
CA LEU A 55 -5.88 4.35 -9.12
C LEU A 55 -5.09 3.04 -9.22
N ASP A 56 -5.35 2.13 -8.29
CA ASP A 56 -4.61 0.88 -8.13
C ASP A 56 -5.46 -0.36 -8.46
N SER A 57 -5.03 -1.56 -8.05
CA SER A 57 -5.70 -2.81 -8.41
C SER A 57 -7.16 -2.90 -7.96
N ARG A 58 -7.62 -2.05 -7.02
CA ARG A 58 -9.04 -1.95 -6.66
C ARG A 58 -9.92 -1.48 -7.83
N PHE A 59 -9.33 -0.77 -8.80
CA PHE A 59 -10.01 -0.23 -9.97
C PHE A 59 -9.51 -0.83 -11.27
N LEU A 60 -8.18 -1.00 -11.41
CA LEU A 60 -7.53 -1.44 -12.65
C LEU A 60 -7.41 -2.97 -12.75
N GLY A 61 -7.58 -3.69 -11.64
CA GLY A 61 -7.39 -5.14 -11.58
C GLY A 61 -5.93 -5.55 -11.31
N LEU A 62 -5.67 -6.84 -11.49
CA LEU A 62 -4.37 -7.44 -11.19
C LEU A 62 -3.31 -7.11 -12.25
N VAL A 63 -2.06 -6.98 -11.83
CA VAL A 63 -0.89 -6.71 -12.69
C VAL A 63 -0.16 -8.01 -13.00
N ASN A 64 0.11 -8.32 -14.26
CA ASN A 64 0.88 -9.51 -14.64
C ASN A 64 2.37 -9.33 -14.29
N ARG A 65 3.05 -10.42 -13.90
CA ARG A 65 4.48 -10.41 -13.58
C ARG A 65 5.35 -9.77 -14.68
N ASN A 66 5.00 -9.97 -15.94
CA ASN A 66 5.77 -9.47 -17.08
C ASN A 66 5.66 -7.94 -17.25
N GLU A 67 4.69 -7.30 -16.60
CA GLU A 67 4.54 -5.84 -16.59
C GLU A 67 5.40 -5.16 -15.51
N ILE A 68 6.05 -5.94 -14.63
CA ILE A 68 6.91 -5.44 -13.56
C ILE A 68 8.35 -5.36 -14.05
N TYR A 69 8.82 -4.14 -14.31
CA TYR A 69 10.19 -3.87 -14.75
C TYR A 69 11.24 -4.04 -13.65
N GLY A 70 10.91 -3.77 -12.39
CA GLY A 70 11.89 -3.81 -11.31
C GLY A 70 11.32 -3.40 -9.95
N LYS A 71 12.20 -3.36 -8.96
CA LYS A 71 11.89 -2.92 -7.60
C LYS A 71 12.58 -1.58 -7.33
N TYR A 72 11.86 -0.66 -6.71
CA TYR A 72 12.47 0.57 -6.20
C TYR A 72 13.27 0.25 -4.93
N LEU A 73 14.56 0.57 -4.92
CA LEU A 73 15.48 0.19 -3.82
C LEU A 73 15.93 1.37 -2.97
N PHE A 74 16.20 2.53 -3.58
CA PHE A 74 16.76 3.67 -2.87
C PHE A 74 16.19 4.99 -3.39
N ARG A 75 15.92 5.91 -2.46
CA ARG A 75 15.68 7.32 -2.74
C ARG A 75 16.96 8.09 -2.44
N ILE A 76 17.52 8.74 -3.45
CA ILE A 76 18.69 9.62 -3.27
C ILE A 76 18.17 11.01 -2.91
N PHE A 77 18.48 11.47 -1.71
CA PHE A 77 18.14 12.83 -1.28
C PHE A 77 19.26 13.79 -1.63
N ARG A 78 18.91 14.93 -2.22
CA ARG A 78 19.83 16.05 -2.35
C ARG A 78 19.95 16.73 -1.00
N LYS A 79 21.19 16.91 -0.52
CA LYS A 79 21.47 17.78 0.62
C LYS A 79 21.47 19.22 0.11
N GLU A 80 20.56 20.03 0.63
CA GLU A 80 20.69 21.49 0.50
C GLU A 80 21.82 21.94 1.44
N VAL A 81 22.69 22.80 0.92
CA VAL A 81 23.79 23.43 1.65
C VAL A 81 23.35 24.82 2.06
#